data_AF-A0A6G0VIK2-F1
#
_entry.id   AF-A0A6G0VIK2-F1
#
_cell.length_a   1.000
_cell.length_b   1.000
_cell.length_c   1.000
_cell.angle_alpha   90.00
_cell.angle_beta   90.00
_cell.angle_gamma   90.00
#
_symmetry.space_group_name_H-M   'P 1'
#
loop_
_entity.id
_entity.type
_entity.pdbx_description
1 polymer ?
#
loop_
_entity_poly.entity_id
_entity_poly.type
_entity_poly.pdbx_seq_one_letter_code
_entity_poly.pdbx_strand_id
1 'polypeptide(L)'
;MVDKPKNPALTKFCDYLIDNYITNNSIFPPKIWAKQSSDRIYTKNPCESFHSDFNSNFYHQHPHIFKIIEILKLFQVNTYI
;
A
#
# COMPACT_ATOMS: atom_id res chain seq x y z
N MET A 1 7.35 10.58 -34.65
CA MET A 1 6.96 10.48 -33.22
C MET A 1 5.53 10.96 -33.16
N VAL A 2 4.59 10.07 -32.79
CA VAL A 2 3.17 10.42 -32.73
C VAL A 2 2.98 11.38 -31.56
N ASP A 3 2.44 12.57 -31.82
CA ASP A 3 2.14 13.55 -30.79
C ASP A 3 1.25 12.91 -29.72
N LYS A 4 1.79 12.80 -28.50
CA LYS A 4 1.02 12.32 -27.35
C LYS A 4 -0.16 13.27 -27.19
N PRO A 5 -1.42 12.79 -27.17
CA PRO A 5 -2.56 13.65 -26.94
C PRO A 5 -2.36 14.36 -25.60
N LYS A 6 -2.31 15.70 -25.65
CA LYS A 6 -2.13 16.55 -24.46
C LYS A 6 -3.43 16.54 -23.66
N ASN A 7 -3.58 15.50 -22.84
CA ASN A 7 -4.61 15.42 -21.83
C ASN A 7 -3.96 15.63 -20.45
N PRO A 8 -4.10 16.81 -19.82
CA PRO A 8 -3.51 17.11 -18.52
C PRO A 8 -3.92 16.12 -17.42
N ALA A 9 -5.13 15.55 -17.49
CA ALA A 9 -5.59 14.57 -16.51
C ALA A 9 -4.82 13.26 -16.62
N LEU A 10 -4.50 12.81 -17.85
CA LEU A 10 -3.67 11.62 -18.06
C LEU A 10 -2.24 11.84 -17.59
N THR A 11 -1.66 13.01 -17.85
CA THR A 11 -0.32 13.35 -17.34
C THR A 11 -0.30 13.30 -15.82
N LYS A 12 -1.26 13.97 -15.16
CA LYS A 12 -1.36 13.98 -13.69
C LYS A 12 -1.54 12.58 -13.10
N PHE A 13 -2.31 11.73 -13.76
CA PHE A 13 -2.48 10.34 -13.35
C PHE A 13 -1.18 9.54 -13.47
N CYS A 14 -0.46 9.67 -14.59
CA CYS A 14 0.83 9.02 -14.77
C CYS A 14 1.86 9.48 -13.74
N ASP A 15 1.96 10.80 -13.49
CA ASP A 15 2.88 11.37 -12.52
C ASP A 15 2.58 10.83 -11.11
N TYR A 16 1.29 10.79 -10.74
CA TYR A 16 0.86 10.18 -9.48
C TYR A 16 1.32 8.72 -9.34
N LEU A 17 1.16 7.91 -10.38
CA LEU A 17 1.62 6.51 -10.34
C LEU A 17 3.14 6.41 -10.18
N ILE A 18 3.89 7.25 -10.90
CA ILE A 18 5.36 7.25 -10.85
C ILE A 18 5.85 7.59 -9.44
N ASP A 19 5.30 8.66 -8.87
CA ASP A 19 5.71 9.18 -7.57
C ASP A 19 5.28 8.27 -6.41
N ASN A 20 4.15 7.56 -6.56
CA ASN A 20 3.57 6.77 -5.46
C ASN A 20 3.85 5.26 -5.56
N TYR A 21 4.06 4.69 -6.74
CA TYR A 21 4.10 3.23 -6.90
C TYR A 21 5.24 2.65 -7.77
N ILE A 22 5.70 3.38 -8.78
CA ILE A 22 6.63 2.80 -9.79
C ILE A 22 8.09 3.00 -9.41
N THR A 23 8.47 4.17 -8.89
CA THR A 23 9.88 4.43 -8.58
C THR A 23 10.32 3.69 -7.33
N ASN A 24 11.62 3.36 -7.23
CA ASN A 24 12.17 2.70 -6.05
C ASN A 24 12.07 3.56 -4.78
N ASN A 25 12.02 4.88 -4.95
CA ASN A 25 11.87 5.86 -3.87
C ASN A 25 10.41 6.32 -3.68
N SER A 26 9.46 5.66 -4.34
CA SER A 26 8.05 5.99 -4.18
C SER A 26 7.54 5.64 -2.79
N ILE A 27 6.35 6.14 -2.43
CA ILE A 27 5.72 5.83 -1.15
C ILE A 27 5.43 4.32 -1.02
N PHE A 28 5.07 3.67 -2.13
CA PHE A 28 4.77 2.24 -2.22
C PHE A 28 5.59 1.56 -3.33
N PRO A 29 6.91 1.36 -3.12
CA PRO A 29 7.80 0.83 -4.15
C PRO A 29 7.40 -0.54 -4.70
N PRO A 30 7.82 -0.89 -5.93
CA PRO A 30 7.55 -2.18 -6.53
C PRO A 30 7.95 -3.39 -5.68
N LYS A 31 8.95 -3.27 -4.79
CA LYS A 31 9.30 -4.37 -3.88
C LYS A 31 8.18 -4.80 -2.93
N ILE A 32 7.18 -3.97 -2.66
CA ILE A 32 6.02 -4.32 -1.84
C ILE A 32 4.98 -5.11 -2.65
N TRP A 33 4.67 -4.65 -3.87
CA TRP A 33 3.52 -5.15 -4.65
C TRP A 33 3.89 -6.01 -5.86
N ALA A 34 5.07 -5.82 -6.45
CA ALA A 34 5.57 -6.53 -7.62
C ALA A 34 6.54 -7.68 -7.28
N LYS A 35 6.96 -7.81 -6.01
CA LYS A 35 7.85 -8.90 -5.60
C LYS A 35 7.08 -10.22 -5.54
N GLN A 36 7.15 -10.99 -6.62
CA GLN A 36 6.76 -12.40 -6.60
C GLN A 36 7.86 -13.21 -5.93
N SER A 37 7.70 -13.48 -4.64
CA SER A 37 8.52 -14.47 -3.94
C SER A 37 7.99 -15.87 -4.27
N SER A 38 8.79 -16.66 -5.00
CA SER A 38 8.57 -18.12 -5.17
C SER A 38 8.61 -18.87 -3.85
N ASP A 39 9.19 -18.27 -2.82
CA ASP A 39 9.49 -18.90 -1.53
C ASP A 39 8.41 -18.62 -0.47
N ARG A 40 7.17 -18.31 -0.89
CA ARG A 40 6.04 -18.17 0.05
C ARG A 40 5.69 -19.54 0.61
N ILE A 41 6.45 -19.96 1.62
CA ILE A 41 5.98 -20.92 2.61
C ILE A 41 4.71 -20.27 3.19
N TYR A 42 3.55 -20.84 2.89
CA TYR A 42 2.26 -20.47 3.47
C TYR A 42 2.28 -20.76 4.97
N THR A 43 3.07 -19.99 5.73
CA THR A 43 2.88 -19.91 7.17
C THR A 43 1.62 -19.07 7.36
N LYS A 44 0.65 -19.62 8.09
CA LYS A 44 -0.60 -18.93 8.46
C LYS A 44 -0.34 -17.68 9.33
N ASN A 45 0.86 -17.62 9.91
CA ASN A 45 1.32 -16.65 10.89
C ASN A 45 1.27 -15.17 10.46
N PRO A 46 1.65 -14.77 9.23
CA PRO A 46 1.72 -13.34 8.88
C PRO A 46 0.35 -12.68 8.77
N CYS A 47 -0.65 -13.36 8.20
CA CYS A 47 -2.00 -12.82 8.11
C CYS A 47 -2.68 -12.77 9.49
N GLU A 48 -2.46 -13.79 10.33
CA GLU A 48 -2.98 -13.82 11.69
C GLU A 48 -2.32 -12.75 12.57
N SER A 49 -1.00 -12.57 12.48
CA SER A 49 -0.26 -11.49 13.15
C SER A 49 -0.74 -10.12 12.68
N PHE A 50 -0.88 -9.91 11.36
CA PHE A 50 -1.42 -8.67 10.82
C PHE A 50 -2.81 -8.36 11.39
N HIS A 51 -3.73 -9.32 11.38
CA HIS A 51 -5.07 -9.11 11.91
C HIS A 51 -5.07 -8.87 13.43
N SER A 52 -4.23 -9.59 14.19
CA SER A 52 -4.08 -9.39 15.64
C SER A 52 -3.59 -7.97 15.94
N ASP A 53 -2.51 -7.55 15.29
CA ASP A 53 -1.89 -6.25 15.50
C ASP A 53 -2.81 -5.13 15.02
N PHE A 54 -3.44 -5.28 13.85
CA PHE A 54 -4.40 -4.31 13.33
C PHE A 54 -5.58 -4.15 14.28
N ASN A 55 -6.19 -5.25 14.72
CA ASN A 55 -7.35 -5.21 15.61
C ASN A 55 -7.03 -4.64 17.00
N SER A 56 -5.79 -4.81 17.50
CA SER A 56 -5.35 -4.24 18.78
C SER A 56 -5.41 -2.70 18.84
N ASN A 57 -5.48 -2.03 17.69
CA ASN A 57 -5.60 -0.57 17.61
C ASN A 57 -7.02 -0.05 17.85
N PHE A 58 -8.01 -0.95 18.01
CA PHE A 58 -9.42 -0.57 18.19
C PHE A 58 -9.95 -1.09 19.52
N TYR A 59 -10.40 -0.17 20.37
CA TYR A 59 -10.98 -0.47 21.69
C TYR A 59 -12.52 -0.41 21.72
N HIS A 60 -13.15 -0.13 20.58
CA HIS A 60 -14.60 -0.02 20.43
C HIS A 60 -15.07 -1.00 19.37
N GLN A 61 -16.27 -1.57 19.55
CA GLN A 61 -16.88 -2.49 18.60
C GLN A 61 -17.12 -1.86 17.21
N HIS A 62 -17.26 -0.52 17.16
CA HIS A 62 -17.48 0.25 15.93
C HIS A 62 -16.58 1.49 15.90
N PRO A 63 -15.29 1.33 15.55
CA PRO A 63 -14.37 2.45 15.46
C PRO A 63 -14.74 3.39 14.31
N HIS A 64 -14.51 4.70 14.49
CA HIS A 64 -14.80 5.70 13.48
C HIS A 64 -13.98 5.46 12.19
N ILE A 65 -14.59 5.58 11.01
CA ILE A 65 -13.94 5.28 9.72
C ILE A 65 -12.62 6.04 9.50
N PHE A 66 -12.56 7.32 9.88
CA PHE A 66 -11.31 8.09 9.82
C PHE A 66 -10.18 7.49 10.68
N LYS A 67 -10.51 6.89 11.83
CA LYS A 67 -9.53 6.21 12.68
C LYS A 67 -9.04 4.93 12.01
N ILE A 68 -9.93 4.17 11.37
CA ILE A 68 -9.56 2.99 10.59
C ILE A 68 -8.58 3.37 9.47
N ILE A 69 -8.88 4.44 8.72
CA ILE A 69 -8.02 4.92 7.62
C ILE A 69 -6.64 5.37 8.13
N GLU A 70 -6.58 6.06 9.27
CA GLU A 70 -5.32 6.47 9.89
C GLU A 70 -4.44 5.26 10.26
N ILE A 71 -5.01 4.25 10.92
CA ILE A 71 -4.29 3.03 11.29
C ILE A 71 -3.85 2.25 10.04
N LEU A 72 -4.70 2.14 9.01
CA LEU A 72 -4.32 1.49 7.75
C LEU A 72 -3.10 2.15 7.09
N LYS A 73 -3.06 3.49 7.08
CA LYS A 73 -1.89 4.23 6.55
C LYS A 73 -0.63 3.94 7.36
N LEU A 74 -0.73 3.87 8.69
CA LEU A 74 0.41 3.52 9.54
C LEU A 74 0.95 2.11 9.24
N PHE A 75 0.06 1.13 9.07
CA PHE A 75 0.47 -0.23 8.71
C PHE A 75 1.10 -0.30 7.32
N GLN A 76 0.57 0.43 6.35
CA GLN A 76 1.16 0.51 5.01
C GLN A 76 2.58 1.11 5.01
N VAL A 77 2.87 2.02 5.93
CA VAL A 77 4.22 2.58 6.12
C VAL A 77 5.13 1.62 6.87
N ASN A 78 4.61 0.95 7.91
CA ASN A 78 5.41 0.13 8.82
C ASN A 78 5.67 -1.31 8.34
N THR A 79 4.87 -1.87 7.43
CA THR A 79 5.03 -3.26 6.92
C THR A 79 6.16 -3.38 5.88
N TYR A 80 7.26 -2.67 6.12
CA TYR A 80 8.49 -2.73 5.35
C TYR A 80 9.51 -3.66 6.04
N ILE A 81 9.27 -4.97 5.98
CA ILE A 81 10.28 -6.02 6.22
C ILE A 81 10.11 -7.12 5.19
#